data_AF-A0A6V7HNU8-F1
#
_entry.id   AF-A0A6V7HNU8-F1
#
_cell.length_a   1.000
_cell.length_b   1.000
_cell.length_c   1.000
_cell.angle_alpha   90.00
_cell.angle_beta   90.00
_cell.angle_gamma   90.00
#
_symmetry.space_group_name_H-M   'P 1'
#
loop_
_entity.id
_entity.type
_entity.pdbx_description
1 polymer ?
#
loop_
_entity_poly.entity_id
_entity_poly.type
_entity_poly.pdbx_seq_one_letter_code
_entity_poly.pdbx_strand_id
1 'polypeptide(L)' 'CSQIGINSYKIEWYNLPVKDAYDLILLISISQCPPRLTAGRIIELSLNTFSSV' A
#
# COMPACT_ATOMS: atom_id res chain seq x y z
N CYS A 1 -2.18 -1.61 -2.95
CA CYS A 1 -2.67 -0.82 -1.80
C CYS A 1 -2.44 0.69 -1.93
N SER A 2 -1.93 1.21 -3.06
CA SER A 2 -1.60 2.65 -3.22
C SER A 2 -2.78 3.58 -2.91
N GLN A 3 -3.99 3.22 -3.31
CA GLN A 3 -5.19 4.02 -3.04
C GLN A 3 -5.48 4.18 -1.54
N ILE A 4 -5.19 3.14 -0.74
CA ILE A 4 -5.33 3.18 0.72
C ILE A 4 -4.34 4.21 1.28
N GLY A 5 -3.08 4.18 0.84
CA GLY A 5 -2.07 5.16 1.24
C GLY A 5 -2.44 6.59 0.92
N ILE A 6 -2.93 6.84 -0.31
CA ILE A 6 -3.36 8.17 -0.75
C ILE A 6 -4.52 8.66 0.12
N ASN A 7 -5.51 7.80 0.39
CA ASN A 7 -6.67 8.18 1.19
C ASN A 7 -6.28 8.42 2.66
N SER A 8 -5.42 7.57 3.23
CA SER A 8 -4.89 7.74 4.59
C SER A 8 -4.05 9.01 4.73
N TYR A 9 -3.25 9.38 3.72
CA TYR A 9 -2.44 10.60 3.75
C TYR A 9 -3.28 11.88 3.69
N LYS A 10 -4.45 11.84 3.04
CA LYS A 10 -5.37 12.98 2.96
C LYS A 10 -6.10 13.26 4.27
N ILE A 11 -6.06 12.35 5.22
CA ILE A 11 -6.57 12.59 6.57
C ILE A 11 -5.61 13.57 7.26
N GLU A 12 -6.14 14.56 7.99
CA GLU A 12 -5.36 15.48 8.82
C GLU A 12 -4.81 14.75 10.07
N TRP A 13 -3.97 13.73 9.84
CA TRP A 13 -3.49 12.80 10.86
C TRP A 13 -2.74 13.50 12.00
N TYR A 14 -2.17 14.68 11.75
CA TYR A 14 -1.51 15.51 12.76
C TYR A 14 -2.49 16.12 13.79
N ASN A 15 -3.80 16.14 13.50
CA ASN A 15 -4.85 16.58 14.42
C ASN A 15 -5.43 15.44 15.26
N LEU A 16 -5.02 14.19 15.02
CA LEU A 16 -5.53 13.02 15.73
C LEU A 16 -4.74 12.73 17.01
N PRO A 17 -5.33 11.95 17.95
CA PRO A 17 -4.57 11.36 19.04
C PRO A 17 -3.33 10.63 18.52
N VAL A 18 -2.24 10.73 19.28
CA VAL A 18 -0.92 10.20 18.88
C VAL A 18 -1.00 8.75 18.38
N LYS A 19 -1.75 7.89 19.06
CA LYS A 19 -1.91 6.49 18.68
C LYS A 19 -2.51 6.34 17.27
N ASP A 20 -3.55 7.08 16.95
CA ASP A 20 -4.25 6.98 15.67
C ASP A 20 -3.41 7.58 14.53
N ALA A 21 -2.67 8.65 14.82
CA ALA A 21 -1.68 9.22 13.91
C ALA A 21 -0.58 8.20 13.56
N TYR A 22 -0.05 7.48 14.56
CA TYR A 22 0.92 6.41 14.34
C TYR A 22 0.35 5.27 13.48
N ASP A 23 -0.87 4.84 13.78
CA ASP A 23 -1.55 3.77 13.02
C ASP A 23 -1.71 4.18 11.54
N LEU A 24 -2.06 5.44 11.26
CA LEU A 24 -2.15 5.98 9.89
C LEU A 24 -0.79 6.07 9.18
N ILE A 25 0.26 6.53 9.87
CA ILE A 25 1.62 6.59 9.31
C ILE A 25 2.10 5.19 8.91
N LEU A 26 1.83 4.19 9.75
CA LEU A 26 2.15 2.80 9.46
C LEU A 26 1.37 2.31 8.22
N LEU A 27 0.08 2.61 8.15
CA LEU A 27 -0.78 2.26 7.01
C LEU A 27 -0.27 2.87 5.70
N ILE A 28 0.08 4.16 5.71
CA ILE A 28 0.66 4.87 4.57
C ILE A 28 1.96 4.19 4.15
N SER A 29 2.85 3.87 5.09
CA SER A 29 4.13 3.21 4.79
C SER A 29 3.95 1.82 4.18
N ILE A 30 3.07 0.98 4.76
CA ILE A 30 2.77 -0.36 4.24
C ILE A 30 2.15 -0.27 2.83
N SER A 31 1.31 0.72 2.59
CA SER A 31 0.60 0.87 1.31
C SER A 31 1.53 1.09 0.11
N GLN A 32 2.72 1.67 0.35
CA GLN A 32 3.76 1.92 -0.66
C GLN A 32 4.44 0.63 -1.12
N CYS A 33 4.37 -0.42 -0.30
CA CYS A 33 4.90 -1.76 -0.59
C CYS A 33 3.74 -2.75 -0.75
N PRO A 34 2.99 -2.70 -1.88
CA PRO A 34 1.89 -3.61 -2.08
C PRO A 34 2.39 -5.07 -2.06
N PRO A 35 1.62 -6.00 -1.47
CA PRO A 35 1.96 -7.41 -1.51
C PRO A 35 2.01 -7.88 -2.96
N ARG A 36 3.11 -8.56 -3.32
CA ARG A 36 3.36 -9.07 -4.67
C ARG A 36 2.98 -10.53 -4.74
N LEU A 37 2.05 -10.86 -5.63
CA LEU A 37 1.75 -12.25 -5.95
C LEU A 37 2.83 -12.76 -6.90
N THR A 38 3.47 -13.89 -6.59
CA THR A 38 4.51 -14.46 -7.45
C THR A 38 4.21 -15.92 -7.79
N ALA A 39 4.45 -16.32 -9.04
CA ALA A 39 4.45 -17.71 -9.47
C ALA A 39 5.86 -18.29 -9.32
N GLY A 40 6.00 -19.34 -8.50
CA GLY A 40 7.28 -20.00 -8.25
C GLY A 40 8.36 -19.10 -7.66
N ARG A 41 8.00 -17.90 -7.16
CA ARG A 41 8.93 -16.83 -6.73
C ARG A 41 9.82 -16.27 -7.84
N ILE A 42 9.47 -16.50 -9.10
CA ILE A 42 10.25 -16.07 -10.28
C ILE A 42 9.49 -14.98 -11.05
N ILE A 43 8.18 -15.15 -11.21
CA ILE A 43 7.34 -14.24 -12.02
C ILE A 43 6.39 -13.49 -11.09
N GLU A 44 6.48 -12.16 -11.05
CA GLU A 44 5.47 -11.34 -10.41
C GLU A 44 4.19 -11.30 -11.26
N LEU A 45 3.07 -11.68 -10.67
CA LEU A 45 1.78 -11.73 -11.35
C LEU A 45 1.12 -10.35 -11.29
N SER A 46 0.87 -9.79 -12.46
CA SER A 46 0.19 -8.51 -12.67
C SER A 46 -0.61 -8.52 -13.98
N LEU A 47 -1.49 -7.54 -14.17
CA LEU A 47 -2.17 -7.35 -15.46
C LEU A 47 -1.16 -7.10 -16.60
N ASN A 48 -0.06 -6.40 -16.31
CA ASN A 48 1.01 -6.16 -17.28
C ASN A 48 1.65 -7.47 -17.75
N THR A 49 1.95 -8.39 -16.83
CA THR A 49 2.48 -9.72 -17.20
C THR A 49 1.43 -10.59 -17.88
N PHE A 50 0.15 -10.42 -17.55
CA PHE A 50 -0.95 -11.11 -18.24
C PHE A 50 -1.14 -10.60 -19.68
N SER A 51 -0.93 -9.31 -19.93
CA SER A 51 -1.01 -8.73 -21.28
C SER A 51 0.28 -8.88 -22.09
N SER A 52 1.38 -9.24 -21.44
CA SER A 52 2.71 -9.39 -22.06
C SER A 52 2.94 -10.79 -22.63
N VAL A 53 1.92 -11.63 -22.68
CA VAL A 53 1.94 -12.97 -23.31
C VAL A 53 1.32 -12.94 -24.70
#